data_AF-A0A5J4KCA6-F1
#
_entry.id   AF-A0A5J4KCA6-F1
#
_cell.length_a   1.000
_cell.length_b   1.000
_cell.length_c   1.000
_cell.angle_alpha   90.00
_cell.angle_beta   90.00
_cell.angle_gamma   90.00
#
_symmetry.space_group_name_H-M   'P 1'
#
loop_
_entity.id
_entity.type
_entity.pdbx_description
1 polymer ?
#
loop_
_entity_poly.entity_id
_entity_poly.type
_entity_poly.pdbx_seq_one_letter_code
_entity_poly.pdbx_strand_id
1 'polypeptide(L)'
;MQNLAPQVVSIADACLGGLHGRSALLIGPEELRRPFVQLLKQAGMQSIYEEESANQLDRLLPQVQLLISIPAAAPATPLISAAAIAQGCGSRQVPLIILDLARSPSVEEMVGLLPFVCLYTPADLQRILRNSCAKAS
;
A
#
# COMPACT_ATOMS: atom_id res chain seq x y z
N MET A 1 -8.71 -12.46 -13.43
CA MET A 1 -8.07 -12.14 -12.12
C MET A 1 -9.18 -11.87 -11.13
N GLN A 2 -9.22 -12.58 -10.01
CA GLN A 2 -10.13 -12.24 -8.91
C GLN A 2 -9.91 -10.77 -8.52
N ASN A 3 -10.98 -10.03 -8.25
CA ASN A 3 -10.85 -8.67 -7.74
C ASN A 3 -10.30 -8.74 -6.31
N LEU A 4 -9.00 -8.51 -6.15
CA LEU A 4 -8.31 -8.57 -4.85
C LEU A 4 -8.57 -7.33 -3.98
N ALA A 5 -9.16 -6.27 -4.54
CA ALA A 5 -9.27 -4.99 -3.86
C ALA A 5 -10.05 -5.05 -2.53
N PRO A 6 -11.19 -5.77 -2.42
CA PRO A 6 -11.89 -5.89 -1.15
C PRO A 6 -11.04 -6.52 -0.04
N GLN A 7 -10.29 -7.58 -0.35
CA GLN A 7 -9.44 -8.22 0.67
C GLN A 7 -8.26 -7.34 1.06
N VAL A 8 -7.61 -6.68 0.09
CA VAL A 8 -6.51 -5.76 0.37
C VAL A 8 -6.96 -4.57 1.21
N VAL A 9 -8.12 -4.00 0.90
CA VAL A 9 -8.71 -2.91 1.71
C VAL A 9 -9.05 -3.39 3.12
N SER A 10 -9.55 -4.62 3.27
CA SER A 10 -9.80 -5.23 4.58
C SER A 10 -8.50 -5.44 5.38
N ILE A 11 -7.40 -5.83 4.73
CA ILE A 11 -6.08 -5.91 5.38
C ILE A 11 -5.65 -4.51 5.86
N ALA A 12 -5.77 -3.50 5.01
CA ALA A 12 -5.44 -2.12 5.36
C ALA A 12 -6.25 -1.62 6.56
N ASP A 13 -7.56 -1.87 6.56
CA ASP A 13 -8.47 -1.47 7.63
C ASP A 13 -8.10 -2.12 8.97
N ALA A 14 -7.85 -3.43 8.98
CA ALA A 14 -7.40 -4.15 10.17
C ALA A 14 -6.04 -3.67 10.68
N CYS A 15 -5.08 -3.41 9.80
CA CYS A 15 -3.75 -2.94 10.19
C CYS A 15 -3.78 -1.54 10.80
N LEU A 16 -4.67 -0.68 10.31
CA LEU A 16 -4.81 0.69 10.76
C LEU A 16 -5.74 0.79 11.97
N GLY A 17 -6.66 -0.16 12.18
CA GLY A 17 -7.73 -0.05 13.18
C GLY A 17 -8.87 0.86 12.71
N GLY A 18 -9.20 0.79 11.43
CA GLY A 18 -10.21 1.62 10.77
C GLY A 18 -9.62 2.61 9.76
N LEU A 19 -10.24 2.72 8.59
CA LEU A 19 -9.82 3.64 7.51
C LEU A 19 -10.42 5.05 7.61
N HIS A 20 -11.51 5.23 8.36
CA HIS A 20 -12.21 6.52 8.44
C HIS A 20 -11.27 7.64 8.91
N GLY A 21 -11.28 8.77 8.19
CA GLY A 21 -10.46 9.93 8.52
C GLY A 21 -8.96 9.79 8.22
N ARG A 22 -8.50 8.66 7.68
CA ARG A 22 -7.09 8.46 7.28
C ARG A 22 -6.86 8.84 5.84
N SER A 23 -5.59 8.90 5.45
CA SER A 23 -5.18 9.21 4.08
C SER A 23 -4.36 8.09 3.45
N ALA A 24 -4.56 7.87 2.14
CA ALA A 24 -3.86 6.86 1.36
C ALA A 24 -3.15 7.46 0.15
N LEU A 25 -2.04 6.85 -0.26
CA LEU A 25 -1.39 7.05 -1.55
C LEU A 25 -1.45 5.75 -2.36
N LEU A 26 -1.92 5.83 -3.59
CA LEU A 26 -1.94 4.69 -4.52
C LEU A 26 -1.04 5.01 -5.72
N ILE A 27 -0.03 4.17 -5.93
CA ILE A 27 0.95 4.32 -7.02
C ILE A 27 0.74 3.21 -8.06
N GLY A 28 0.57 3.59 -9.32
CA GLY A 28 0.41 2.67 -10.46
C GLY A 28 -0.58 3.17 -11.51
N PRO A 29 -0.94 2.36 -12.51
CA PRO A 29 -1.91 2.74 -13.54
C PRO A 29 -3.30 3.02 -12.95
N GLU A 30 -3.99 4.04 -13.46
CA GLU A 30 -5.36 4.40 -13.09
C GLU A 30 -6.31 3.19 -13.08
N GLU A 31 -6.28 2.33 -14.11
CA GLU A 31 -7.20 1.21 -14.26
C GLU A 31 -7.03 0.16 -13.15
N LEU A 32 -5.80 0.00 -12.66
CA LEU A 32 -5.50 -0.93 -11.57
C LEU A 32 -5.86 -0.36 -10.20
N ARG A 33 -5.77 0.97 -10.04
CA ARG A 33 -6.05 1.65 -8.76
C ARG A 33 -7.54 1.90 -8.54
N ARG A 34 -8.32 2.10 -9.60
CA ARG A 34 -9.74 2.45 -9.54
C ARG A 34 -10.59 1.62 -8.55
N PRO A 35 -10.47 0.28 -8.50
CA PRO A 35 -11.24 -0.52 -7.54
C PRO A 35 -10.90 -0.20 -6.08
N PHE A 36 -9.63 0.08 -5.79
CA PHE A 36 -9.17 0.45 -4.44
C PHE A 36 -9.66 1.84 -4.07
N VAL A 37 -9.53 2.81 -4.98
CA VAL A 37 -10.01 4.19 -4.75
C VAL A 37 -11.49 4.20 -4.37
N GLN A 38 -12.33 3.44 -5.07
CA GLN A 38 -13.76 3.36 -4.78
C GLN A 38 -14.02 2.81 -3.36
N LEU A 39 -13.37 1.71 -3.00
CA LEU A 39 -13.53 1.07 -1.68
C LEU A 39 -13.00 1.95 -0.55
N LEU A 40 -11.84 2.60 -0.74
CA LEU A 40 -11.26 3.51 0.25
C LEU A 40 -12.13 4.75 0.47
N LYS A 41 -12.77 5.28 -0.58
CA LYS A 41 -13.78 6.36 -0.47
C LYS A 41 -14.99 5.90 0.33
N GLN A 42 -15.51 4.71 0.04
CA GLN A 42 -16.64 4.13 0.78
C GLN A 42 -16.31 3.89 2.25
N ALA A 43 -15.05 3.54 2.57
CA ALA A 43 -14.57 3.39 3.94
C ALA A 43 -14.36 4.73 4.68
N GLY A 44 -14.59 5.88 4.02
CA GLY A 44 -14.54 7.20 4.64
C GLY A 44 -13.13 7.74 4.86
N MET A 45 -12.15 7.35 4.04
CA MET A 45 -10.83 7.99 4.05
C MET A 45 -10.94 9.49 3.75
N GLN A 46 -10.17 10.31 4.47
CA GLN A 46 -10.15 11.76 4.34
C GLN A 46 -9.55 12.21 3.01
N SER A 47 -8.45 11.58 2.59
CA SER A 47 -7.75 11.92 1.35
C SER A 47 -7.17 10.69 0.68
N ILE A 48 -7.29 10.63 -0.64
CA ILE A 48 -6.76 9.55 -1.46
C ILE A 48 -5.94 10.22 -2.56
N TYR A 49 -4.63 10.08 -2.46
CA TYR A 49 -3.68 10.59 -3.43
C TYR A 49 -3.40 9.51 -4.47
N GLU A 50 -3.30 9.96 -5.72
CA GLU A 50 -3.28 9.09 -6.87
C GLU A 50 -2.10 9.48 -7.76
N GLU A 51 -1.10 8.60 -7.87
CA GLU A 51 0.09 8.82 -8.70
C GLU A 51 0.34 7.66 -9.66
N GLU A 52 0.85 7.96 -10.85
CA GLU A 52 1.29 6.94 -11.82
C GLU A 52 2.67 6.34 -11.44
N SER A 53 3.50 7.09 -10.71
CA SER A 53 4.87 6.73 -10.35
C SER A 53 5.27 7.26 -8.96
N ALA A 54 6.42 6.83 -8.45
CA ALA A 54 6.90 7.22 -7.12
C ALA A 54 7.53 8.63 -7.04
N ASN A 55 7.39 9.46 -8.07
CA ASN A 55 8.08 10.76 -8.14
C ASN A 55 7.62 11.78 -7.08
N GLN A 56 6.39 11.66 -6.57
CA GLN A 56 5.83 12.54 -5.54
C GLN A 56 5.87 11.93 -4.14
N LEU A 57 6.55 10.79 -3.97
CA LEU A 57 6.53 10.00 -2.75
C LEU A 57 6.96 10.83 -1.53
N ASP A 58 8.07 11.55 -1.63
CA ASP A 58 8.66 12.34 -0.54
C ASP A 58 7.69 13.42 -0.02
N ARG A 59 6.92 14.02 -0.93
CA ARG A 59 5.95 15.08 -0.63
C ARG A 59 4.68 14.54 0.03
N LEU A 60 4.23 13.36 -0.40
CA LEU A 60 2.94 12.79 0.00
C LEU A 60 3.07 11.87 1.21
N LEU A 61 4.23 11.22 1.40
CA LEU A 61 4.48 10.29 2.50
C LEU A 61 4.17 10.85 3.89
N PRO A 62 4.49 12.12 4.24
CA PRO A 62 4.15 12.65 5.56
C PRO A 62 2.64 12.69 5.84
N GLN A 63 1.81 12.67 4.79
CA GLN A 63 0.37 12.92 4.88
C GLN A 63 -0.47 11.63 4.94
N VAL A 64 0.09 10.47 4.58
CA VAL A 64 -0.66 9.23 4.34
C VAL A 64 -0.32 8.10 5.30
N GLN A 65 -1.29 7.36 5.81
CA GLN A 65 -1.03 6.21 6.69
C GLN A 65 -1.03 4.89 5.91
N LEU A 66 -1.48 4.93 4.65
CA LEU A 66 -1.53 3.80 3.74
C LEU A 66 -0.83 4.14 2.43
N LEU A 67 0.05 3.24 1.97
CA LEU A 67 0.62 3.25 0.63
C LEU A 67 0.28 1.92 -0.05
N ILE A 68 -0.33 1.98 -1.23
CA ILE A 68 -0.58 0.80 -2.07
C ILE A 68 0.23 0.96 -3.36
N SER A 69 1.17 0.06 -3.60
CA SER A 69 1.97 0.02 -4.84
C SER A 69 1.43 -1.06 -5.77
N ILE A 70 1.01 -0.68 -6.98
CA ILE A 70 0.37 -1.56 -7.96
C ILE A 70 0.92 -1.28 -9.38
N PRO A 71 2.20 -1.57 -9.66
CA PRO A 71 2.75 -1.35 -10.99
C PRO A 71 2.12 -2.29 -12.03
N ALA A 72 2.01 -1.82 -13.28
CA ALA A 72 1.46 -2.62 -14.39
C ALA A 72 2.28 -3.89 -14.69
N ALA A 73 3.60 -3.77 -14.55
CA ALA A 73 4.58 -4.79 -14.87
C ALA A 73 5.45 -5.11 -13.65
N ALA A 74 6.00 -6.31 -13.63
CA ALA A 74 7.02 -6.71 -12.67
C ALA A 74 8.28 -5.84 -12.91
N PRO A 75 8.66 -4.96 -11.97
CA PRO A 75 9.85 -4.15 -12.17
C PRO A 75 11.11 -5.01 -12.00
N ALA A 76 12.17 -4.69 -12.74
CA ALA A 76 13.46 -5.38 -12.65
C ALA A 76 14.21 -5.05 -11.35
N THR A 77 13.96 -3.86 -10.81
CA THR A 77 14.46 -3.36 -9.52
C THR A 77 13.32 -2.68 -8.78
N PRO A 78 13.33 -2.65 -7.44
CA PRO A 78 12.34 -1.91 -6.67
C PRO A 78 12.22 -0.45 -7.14
N LEU A 79 10.99 0.05 -7.23
CA LEU A 79 10.66 1.42 -7.60
C LEU A 79 10.71 2.37 -6.40
N ILE A 80 10.55 1.82 -5.20
CA ILE A 80 10.47 2.54 -3.93
C ILE A 80 11.59 2.04 -3.02
N SER A 81 12.51 2.93 -2.67
CA SER A 81 13.67 2.61 -1.85
C SER A 81 13.45 2.91 -0.37
N ALA A 82 14.24 2.25 0.48
CA ALA A 82 14.28 2.53 1.92
C ALA A 82 14.71 3.98 2.20
N ALA A 83 15.63 4.53 1.40
CA ALA A 83 16.05 5.92 1.52
C ALA A 83 14.89 6.90 1.29
N ALA A 84 14.08 6.68 0.25
CA ALA A 84 12.93 7.54 -0.05
C ALA A 84 11.86 7.46 1.05
N ILE A 85 11.55 6.24 1.53
CA ILE A 85 10.61 6.07 2.66
C ILE A 85 11.14 6.74 3.93
N ALA A 86 12.43 6.56 4.26
CA ALA A 86 13.03 7.15 5.46
C ALA A 86 12.98 8.68 5.43
N GLN A 87 13.29 9.30 4.28
CA GLN A 87 13.17 10.75 4.12
C GLN A 87 11.73 11.25 4.34
N GLY A 88 10.73 10.56 3.78
CA GLY A 88 9.32 10.92 3.94
C GLY A 88 8.72 10.60 5.32
N CYS A 89 9.39 9.82 6.16
CA CYS A 89 8.86 9.36 7.47
C CYS A 89 9.54 10.00 8.70
N GLY A 90 10.47 10.94 8.54
CA GLY A 90 11.34 11.42 9.61
C GLY A 90 10.68 11.95 10.90
N SER A 91 9.41 12.36 10.86
CA SER A 91 8.66 12.91 12.02
C SER A 91 7.39 12.13 12.38
N ARG A 92 7.24 10.92 11.86
CA ARG A 92 5.99 10.16 11.91
C ARG A 92 5.67 9.64 13.32
N GLN A 93 4.42 9.78 13.75
CA GLN A 93 3.89 9.26 15.03
C GLN A 93 2.92 8.09 14.86
N VAL A 94 2.47 7.83 13.62
CA VAL A 94 1.50 6.78 13.27
C VAL A 94 2.13 5.89 12.20
N PRO A 95 2.07 4.56 12.33
CA PRO A 95 2.72 3.67 11.38
C PRO A 95 2.23 3.88 9.93
N LEU A 96 3.15 3.82 8.99
CA LEU A 96 2.87 3.71 7.56
C LEU A 96 2.69 2.23 7.21
N ILE A 97 1.53 1.87 6.68
CA ILE A 97 1.26 0.55 6.13
C ILE A 97 1.53 0.58 4.63
N ILE A 98 2.39 -0.31 4.14
CA ILE A 98 2.72 -0.43 2.72
C ILE A 98 2.26 -1.78 2.22
N LEU A 99 1.39 -1.78 1.21
CA LEU A 99 0.88 -2.98 0.55
C LEU A 99 1.46 -3.03 -0.87
N ASP A 100 2.41 -3.93 -1.09
CA ASP A 100 3.05 -4.12 -2.39
C ASP A 100 2.32 -5.21 -3.19
N LEU A 101 1.47 -4.78 -4.13
CA LEU A 101 0.66 -5.66 -4.98
C LEU A 101 1.33 -6.00 -6.31
N ALA A 102 2.62 -5.69 -6.45
CA ALA A 102 3.36 -6.01 -7.64
C ALA A 102 3.57 -7.54 -7.81
N ARG A 103 3.87 -7.97 -9.03
CA ARG A 103 4.18 -9.40 -9.30
C ARG A 103 5.56 -9.81 -8.78
N SER A 104 6.50 -8.88 -8.76
CA SER A 104 7.81 -8.93 -8.10
C SER A 104 7.92 -7.70 -7.19
N PRO A 105 8.71 -7.73 -6.11
CA PRO A 105 8.80 -6.61 -5.17
C PRO A 105 9.05 -5.27 -5.88
N SER A 106 8.11 -4.35 -5.72
CA SER A 106 8.23 -2.96 -6.18
C SER A 106 8.76 -2.04 -5.09
N VAL A 107 8.79 -2.53 -3.84
CA VAL A 107 9.34 -1.84 -2.67
C VAL A 107 10.57 -2.62 -2.19
N GLU A 108 11.65 -1.91 -1.85
CA GLU A 108 12.84 -2.53 -1.28
C GLU A 108 12.50 -3.25 0.04
N GLU A 109 13.02 -4.46 0.24
CA GLU A 109 12.78 -5.25 1.45
C GLU A 109 13.26 -4.53 2.72
N MET A 110 14.34 -3.75 2.63
CA MET A 110 14.87 -2.93 3.72
C MET A 110 13.88 -1.90 4.28
N VAL A 111 12.84 -1.53 3.52
CA VAL A 111 11.77 -0.65 3.99
C VAL A 111 11.05 -1.23 5.21
N GLY A 112 10.92 -2.56 5.29
CA GLY A 112 10.31 -3.24 6.43
C GLY A 112 11.11 -3.14 7.74
N LEU A 113 12.36 -2.68 7.68
CA LEU A 113 13.23 -2.47 8.84
C LEU A 113 13.15 -1.04 9.39
N LEU A 114 12.46 -0.13 8.69
CA LEU A 114 12.34 1.25 9.12
C LEU A 114 11.38 1.39 10.30
N PRO A 115 11.66 2.31 11.25
CA PRO A 115 10.76 2.56 12.36
C PRO A 115 9.42 3.10 11.84
N PHE A 116 8.32 2.71 12.50
CA PHE A 116 6.96 3.12 12.13
C PHE A 116 6.56 2.76 10.69
N VAL A 117 7.15 1.70 10.11
CA VAL A 117 6.76 1.17 8.80
C VAL A 117 6.39 -0.30 8.94
N CYS A 118 5.31 -0.70 8.29
CA CYS A 118 4.93 -2.10 8.13
C CYS A 118 4.78 -2.39 6.63
N LEU A 119 5.69 -3.19 6.09
CA LEU A 119 5.68 -3.62 4.70
C LEU A 119 5.02 -4.99 4.58
N TYR A 120 4.00 -5.09 3.74
CA TYR A 120 3.47 -6.35 3.25
C TYR A 120 3.95 -6.57 1.83
N THR A 121 4.88 -7.51 1.66
CA THR A 121 5.45 -7.85 0.35
C THR A 121 4.42 -8.60 -0.52
N PRO A 122 4.66 -8.75 -1.83
CA PRO A 122 3.81 -9.60 -2.67
C PRO A 122 3.67 -11.03 -2.14
N ALA A 123 4.75 -11.58 -1.55
CA ALA A 123 4.75 -12.93 -0.99
C ALA A 123 3.86 -13.02 0.27
N ASP A 124 3.91 -12.01 1.13
CA ASP A 124 3.06 -11.94 2.33
C ASP A 124 1.59 -11.85 1.97
N LEU A 125 1.26 -10.95 1.05
CA LEU A 125 -0.12 -10.75 0.60
C LEU A 125 -0.67 -11.99 -0.10
N GLN A 126 0.12 -12.66 -0.94
CA GLN A 126 -0.28 -13.94 -1.52
C GLN A 126 -0.57 -15.00 -0.45
N ARG A 127 0.26 -15.09 0.60
CA ARG A 127 0.03 -16.03 1.71
C ARG A 127 -1.24 -15.68 2.49
N ILE A 128 -1.43 -14.42 2.83
CA ILE A 128 -2.61 -13.94 3.57
C ILE A 128 -3.89 -14.21 2.77
N LEU A 129 -3.90 -13.83 1.49
CA LEU A 129 -5.08 -13.97 0.62
C LEU A 129 -5.45 -15.44 0.37
N ARG A 130 -4.46 -16.32 0.20
CA ARG A 130 -4.72 -17.77 0.09
C ARG A 130 -5.31 -18.33 1.38
N ASN A 131 -4.78 -17.95 2.54
CA ASN A 131 -5.24 -18.45 3.83
C ASN A 131 -6.66 -17.97 4.17
N SER A 132 -7.01 -16.74 3.78
CA SER A 132 -8.37 -16.20 3.95
C SER A 132 -9.39 -16.93 3.07
N CYS A 133 -8.99 -17.38 1.87
CA CYS A 133 -9.85 -18.19 1.00
C CYS A 133 -10.09 -19.59 1.58
N ALA A 134 -9.05 -20.23 2.14
CA ALA A 134 -9.16 -21.56 2.74
C ALA A 134 -10.03 -21.61 4.02
N LYS A 135 -10.15 -20.50 4.76
CA LYS A 135 -11.01 -20.41 5.95
C LYS A 135 -12.48 -20.13 5.66
N ALA A 136 -12.80 -19.69 4.44
CA ALA A 136 -14.17 -19.37 4.01
C ALA A 136 -14.82 -20.53 3.22
N SER A 137 -14.13 -21.66 3.11
CA SER A 137 -14.58 -22.90 2.46
C SER A 137 -14.91 -23.94 3.52
#